data_AF-A0A7S2V5N2-F1
#
_entry.id   AF-A0A7S2V5N2-F1
#
_cell.length_a   1.000
_cell.length_b   1.000
_cell.length_c   1.000
_cell.angle_alpha   90.00
_cell.angle_beta   90.00
_cell.angle_gamma   90.00
#
_symmetry.space_group_name_H-M   'P 1'
#
loop_
_entity.id
_entity.type
_entity.pdbx_description
1 polymer ?
#
loop_
_entity_poly.entity_id
_entity_poly.type
_entity_poly.pdbx_seq_one_letter_code
_entity_poly.pdbx_strand_id
1 'polypeptide(L)'
;KIIIKMLWSRGKKDQKQKLKRKPKWQQEQEDNSSEEEAVPSEAFMKLQKDLEEKERIKKENRVSKRGDIKKESHNELEPAQHESGPNPVVFMDVSVREKGVSYDQNGIPRKQQEQQRGRLVFELLSAVAPRTAENFRCLCTGEKGRIPGKSLPLHYLGNIFHRIIPGFMAQGGDITHEDGTGGESIYGGKFRDENFLLKHHSAGQLSMANSGPHSNSSQFFLTLGPARHLDGKHVVFGQMLEGEDFLRIIESAGTKSGETIKQVTIDGCGELTSSYYDKHGRGKVSDTDISPSRRKKARIQLPDDP
;
A
#
# COMPACT_ATOMS: atom_id res chain seq x y z
N LYS A 1 -21.91 16.67 -47.33
CA LYS A 1 -21.74 17.94 -46.58
C LYS A 1 -23.02 18.78 -46.42
N ILE A 2 -24.14 18.50 -47.11
CA ILE A 2 -25.39 19.27 -46.99
C ILE A 2 -26.34 18.71 -45.90
N ILE A 3 -26.31 17.40 -45.61
CA ILE A 3 -27.21 16.79 -44.60
C ILE A 3 -26.80 17.09 -43.14
N ILE A 4 -25.51 17.29 -42.86
CA ILE A 4 -25.01 17.64 -41.51
C ILE A 4 -25.35 19.10 -41.12
N LYS A 5 -25.61 19.99 -42.09
CA LYS A 5 -25.95 21.40 -41.81
C LYS A 5 -27.42 21.60 -41.39
N MET A 6 -28.32 20.67 -41.74
CA MET A 6 -29.74 20.77 -41.37
C MET A 6 -30.02 20.33 -39.93
N LEU A 7 -29.30 19.34 -39.40
CA LEU A 7 -29.49 18.86 -38.02
C LEU A 7 -28.93 19.82 -36.96
N TRP A 8 -27.97 20.69 -37.32
CA TRP A 8 -27.45 21.70 -36.38
C TRP A 8 -28.32 22.96 -36.28
N SER A 9 -29.24 23.19 -37.24
CA SER A 9 -30.12 24.37 -37.25
C SER A 9 -31.47 24.13 -36.54
N ARG A 10 -31.86 22.85 -36.33
CA ARG A 10 -33.13 22.49 -35.66
C ARG A 10 -33.03 22.45 -34.13
N GLY A 11 -31.85 22.22 -33.55
CA GLY A 11 -31.65 22.18 -32.09
C GLY A 11 -31.45 23.53 -31.40
N LYS A 12 -31.23 24.62 -32.14
CA LYS A 12 -30.98 25.96 -31.56
C LYS A 12 -32.20 26.89 -31.50
N LYS A 13 -33.34 26.50 -32.09
CA LYS A 13 -34.59 27.30 -32.00
C LYS A 13 -35.44 26.96 -30.78
N ASP A 14 -35.32 25.77 -30.19
CA ASP A 14 -36.16 25.36 -29.05
C ASP A 14 -35.61 25.78 -27.67
N GLN A 15 -34.36 26.24 -27.57
CA GLN A 15 -33.80 26.75 -26.30
C GLN A 15 -33.87 28.28 -26.13
N LYS A 16 -34.15 29.05 -27.19
CA LYS A 16 -34.26 30.52 -27.10
C LYS A 16 -35.67 31.05 -26.84
N GLN A 17 -36.69 30.19 -26.75
CA GLN A 17 -38.07 30.59 -26.48
C GLN A 17 -38.56 30.25 -25.05
N LYS A 18 -37.71 29.67 -24.19
CA LYS A 18 -38.04 29.39 -22.77
C LYS A 18 -37.44 30.36 -21.75
N LEU A 19 -36.67 31.37 -22.16
CA LEU A 19 -36.22 32.45 -21.27
C LEU A 19 -36.80 33.78 -21.74
N LYS A 20 -38.01 34.12 -21.27
CA LYS A 20 -38.57 35.48 -21.14
C LYS A 20 -40.02 35.45 -20.65
N ARG A 21 -40.32 34.66 -19.63
CA ARG A 21 -41.56 34.84 -18.85
C ARG A 21 -41.15 35.08 -17.41
N LYS A 22 -41.33 36.32 -16.95
CA LYS A 22 -41.20 36.67 -15.53
C LYS A 22 -42.20 35.79 -14.75
N PRO A 23 -41.82 35.23 -13.60
CA PRO A 23 -42.73 34.45 -12.77
C PRO A 23 -43.88 35.34 -12.26
N LYS A 24 -45.07 34.74 -12.09
CA LYS A 24 -46.35 35.43 -11.83
C LYS A 24 -46.33 36.40 -10.62
N TRP A 25 -45.49 36.13 -9.61
CA TRP A 25 -45.30 36.99 -8.45
C TRP A 25 -44.63 38.34 -8.76
N GLN A 26 -43.95 38.47 -9.91
CA GLN A 26 -43.35 39.74 -10.36
C GLN A 26 -44.32 40.64 -11.13
N GLN A 27 -45.52 40.16 -11.49
CA GLN A 27 -46.55 40.99 -12.14
C GLN A 27 -47.57 41.58 -11.16
N GLU A 28 -47.66 41.04 -9.94
CA GLU A 28 -48.58 41.54 -8.89
C GLU A 28 -47.97 42.67 -8.05
N GLN A 29 -46.77 43.15 -8.38
CA GLN A 29 -46.05 44.19 -7.62
C GLN A 29 -46.01 45.56 -8.32
N GLU A 30 -46.53 45.70 -9.54
CA GLU A 30 -46.50 46.97 -10.29
C GLU A 30 -47.80 47.81 -10.19
N ASP A 31 -48.83 47.35 -9.47
CA ASP A 31 -50.14 48.06 -9.36
C ASP A 31 -50.46 48.65 -7.97
N ASN A 32 -49.50 48.80 -7.06
CA ASN A 32 -49.75 49.52 -5.81
C ASN A 32 -48.54 50.39 -5.41
N SER A 33 -48.46 51.56 -6.05
CA SER A 33 -47.69 52.69 -5.54
C SER A 33 -48.51 53.39 -4.45
N SER A 34 -48.11 53.22 -3.20
CA SER A 34 -48.32 54.20 -2.14
C SER A 34 -47.13 54.16 -1.21
N GLU A 35 -46.48 55.30 -1.07
CA GLU A 35 -45.34 55.53 -0.21
C GLU A 35 -45.73 55.28 1.25
N GLU A 36 -45.28 54.15 1.79
CA GLU A 36 -45.05 53.99 3.23
C GLU A 36 -43.60 53.54 3.37
N GLU A 37 -42.83 54.26 4.18
CA GLU A 37 -41.49 53.83 4.59
C GLU A 37 -41.62 52.46 5.26
N ALA A 38 -41.31 51.40 4.52
CA ALA A 38 -41.41 50.03 4.99
C ALA A 38 -40.33 49.79 6.05
N VAL A 39 -40.69 49.97 7.32
CA VAL A 39 -39.92 49.47 8.45
C VAL A 39 -39.81 47.95 8.27
N PRO A 40 -38.61 47.37 8.11
CA PRO A 40 -38.48 45.95 7.86
C PRO A 40 -39.13 45.16 8.99
N SER A 41 -40.02 44.23 8.66
CA SER A 41 -40.76 43.46 9.66
C SER A 41 -39.81 42.80 10.65
N GLU A 42 -40.24 42.61 11.89
CA GLU A 42 -39.41 41.97 12.93
C GLU A 42 -38.87 40.60 12.46
N ALA A 43 -39.66 39.89 11.65
CA ALA A 43 -39.26 38.65 10.99
C ALA A 43 -38.12 38.84 9.98
N PHE A 44 -38.11 39.92 9.20
CA PHE A 44 -37.04 40.24 8.26
C PHE A 44 -35.76 40.65 8.98
N MET A 45 -35.85 41.48 10.03
CA MET A 45 -34.70 41.86 10.86
C MET A 45 -34.12 40.64 11.58
N LYS A 46 -34.97 39.72 12.04
CA LYS A 46 -34.54 38.45 12.62
C LYS A 46 -33.85 37.56 11.60
N LEU A 47 -34.37 37.47 10.36
CA LEU A 47 -33.74 36.72 9.29
C LEU A 47 -32.37 37.30 8.90
N GLN A 48 -32.23 38.63 8.87
CA GLN A 48 -30.95 39.29 8.63
C GLN A 48 -29.95 39.00 9.74
N LYS A 49 -30.36 39.11 11.02
CA LYS A 49 -29.51 38.73 12.16
C LYS A 49 -29.11 37.26 12.11
N ASP A 50 -30.03 36.36 11.79
CA ASP A 50 -29.74 34.92 11.67
C ASP A 50 -28.79 34.62 10.49
N LEU A 51 -28.88 35.37 9.40
CA LEU A 51 -27.96 35.26 8.26
C LEU A 51 -26.56 35.80 8.61
N GLU A 52 -26.48 36.92 9.32
CA GLU A 52 -25.23 37.48 9.81
C GLU A 52 -24.57 36.57 10.86
N GLU A 53 -25.34 35.98 11.77
CA GLU A 53 -24.86 35.01 12.75
C GLU A 53 -24.37 33.74 12.03
N LYS A 54 -25.07 33.24 11.01
CA LYS A 54 -24.62 32.11 10.19
C LYS A 54 -23.33 32.42 9.42
N GLU A 55 -23.21 33.62 8.87
CA GLU A 55 -21.97 34.09 8.23
C GLU A 55 -20.82 34.20 9.26
N ARG A 56 -21.12 34.65 10.49
CA ARG A 56 -20.18 34.75 11.60
C ARG A 56 -19.71 33.36 12.05
N ILE A 57 -20.63 32.43 12.30
CA ILE A 57 -20.34 31.03 12.63
C ILE A 57 -19.56 30.34 11.49
N LYS A 58 -19.85 30.66 10.22
CA LYS A 58 -19.10 30.13 9.07
C LYS A 58 -17.68 30.72 8.96
N LYS A 59 -17.49 31.99 9.35
CA LYS A 59 -16.18 32.63 9.44
C LYS A 59 -15.40 32.11 10.65
N GLU A 60 -16.03 31.96 11.81
CA GLU A 60 -15.45 31.35 13.00
C GLU A 60 -15.07 29.89 12.75
N ASN A 61 -15.91 29.08 12.09
CA ASN A 61 -15.55 27.72 11.69
C ASN A 61 -14.46 27.68 10.61
N ARG A 62 -14.33 28.72 9.76
CA ARG A 62 -13.19 28.88 8.82
C ARG A 62 -11.92 29.32 9.52
N VAL A 63 -12.02 30.08 10.62
CA VAL A 63 -10.89 30.56 11.43
C VAL A 63 -10.44 29.47 12.41
N SER A 64 -11.35 28.70 13.03
CA SER A 64 -11.05 27.43 13.71
C SER A 64 -10.44 26.46 12.73
N LYS A 65 -11.01 26.20 11.53
CA LYS A 65 -10.29 25.40 10.51
C LYS A 65 -8.92 25.97 10.17
N ARG A 66 -8.71 27.29 10.07
CA ARG A 66 -7.38 27.88 9.80
C ARG A 66 -6.43 27.88 11.02
N GLY A 67 -6.94 27.86 12.24
CA GLY A 67 -6.19 27.76 13.50
C GLY A 67 -5.83 26.32 13.84
N ASP A 68 -6.72 25.38 13.52
CA ASP A 68 -6.54 23.93 13.61
C ASP A 68 -5.62 23.41 12.49
N ILE A 69 -5.65 24.04 11.29
CA ILE A 69 -4.68 23.78 10.20
C ILE A 69 -3.23 24.20 10.57
N LYS A 70 -3.00 24.93 11.67
CA LYS A 70 -1.65 25.28 12.14
C LYS A 70 -1.15 24.47 13.34
N LYS A 71 -1.91 23.51 13.86
CA LYS A 71 -1.46 22.64 14.98
C LYS A 71 -1.70 21.14 14.82
N GLU A 72 -2.26 20.65 13.71
CA GLU A 72 -2.29 19.21 13.40
C GLU A 72 -1.31 18.81 12.29
N SER A 73 -0.10 18.46 12.76
CA SER A 73 0.82 17.46 12.20
C SER A 73 1.56 17.82 10.90
N HIS A 74 2.71 18.49 10.98
CA HIS A 74 3.99 17.76 11.11
C HIS A 74 3.86 16.50 11.98
N ASN A 75 3.27 15.45 11.40
CA ASN A 75 3.79 14.11 11.57
C ASN A 75 4.70 13.91 10.34
N GLU A 76 5.84 14.60 10.34
CA GLU A 76 7.04 13.78 10.21
C GLU A 76 6.86 12.77 11.33
N LEU A 77 6.60 11.52 10.96
CA LEU A 77 6.75 10.44 11.91
C LEU A 77 8.15 10.64 12.48
N GLU A 78 8.21 11.19 13.70
CA GLU A 78 9.31 10.95 14.62
C GLU A 78 9.67 9.48 14.37
N PRO A 79 10.90 9.17 13.92
CA PRO A 79 11.27 7.79 13.69
C PRO A 79 10.89 7.07 14.98
N ALA A 80 9.99 6.10 14.86
CA ALA A 80 9.58 5.29 16.00
C ALA A 80 10.86 4.98 16.75
N GLN A 81 10.96 5.44 18.01
CA GLN A 81 12.17 5.24 18.79
C GLN A 81 12.48 3.76 18.66
N HIS A 82 13.55 3.45 17.94
CA HIS A 82 13.88 2.08 17.56
C HIS A 82 14.19 1.42 18.89
N GLU A 83 13.22 0.66 19.42
CA GLU A 83 13.52 -0.24 20.51
C GLU A 83 14.66 -1.10 19.99
N SER A 84 15.80 -1.02 20.68
CA SER A 84 17.07 -1.64 20.34
C SER A 84 17.00 -3.17 20.47
N GLY A 85 16.00 -3.77 19.83
CA GLY A 85 15.72 -5.18 19.78
C GLY A 85 16.25 -5.78 18.48
N PRO A 86 16.35 -7.11 18.43
CA PRO A 86 16.69 -7.82 17.20
C PRO A 86 15.66 -7.55 16.11
N ASN A 87 16.09 -7.60 14.86
CA ASN A 87 15.21 -7.62 13.71
C ASN A 87 14.18 -8.77 13.84
N PRO A 88 12.88 -8.56 13.58
CA PRO A 88 11.90 -9.64 13.59
C PRO A 88 12.25 -10.72 12.56
N VAL A 89 11.94 -11.97 12.88
CA VAL A 89 12.10 -13.10 11.96
C VAL A 89 10.73 -13.73 11.71
N VAL A 90 10.39 -13.91 10.44
CA VAL A 90 9.11 -14.49 10.00
C VAL A 90 9.34 -15.73 9.16
N PHE A 91 8.34 -16.59 9.11
CA PHE A 91 8.37 -17.78 8.26
C PHE A 91 7.17 -17.83 7.31
N MET A 92 7.35 -18.54 6.21
CA MET A 92 6.30 -18.94 5.28
C MET A 92 6.48 -20.43 4.93
N ASP A 93 5.53 -21.26 5.32
CA ASP A 93 5.36 -22.60 4.80
C ASP A 93 4.67 -22.51 3.44
N VAL A 94 5.34 -22.97 2.40
CA VAL A 94 4.90 -22.83 1.02
C VAL A 94 4.75 -24.21 0.40
N SER A 95 3.69 -24.39 -0.40
CA SER A 95 3.53 -25.56 -1.24
C SER A 95 3.44 -25.25 -2.72
N VAL A 96 3.94 -26.19 -3.53
CA VAL A 96 3.86 -26.16 -4.99
C VAL A 96 3.03 -27.35 -5.46
N ARG A 97 1.94 -27.06 -6.18
CA ARG A 97 0.99 -28.07 -6.69
C ARG A 97 0.67 -27.86 -8.16
N GLU A 98 0.39 -28.94 -8.88
CA GLU A 98 -0.08 -28.87 -10.26
C GLU A 98 -1.39 -28.07 -10.36
N LYS A 99 -1.53 -27.28 -11.44
CA LYS A 99 -2.78 -26.56 -11.72
C LYS A 99 -3.78 -27.50 -12.38
N GLY A 100 -4.95 -27.65 -11.77
CA GLY A 100 -6.04 -28.48 -12.31
C GLY A 100 -5.79 -29.98 -12.24
N VAL A 101 -6.69 -30.75 -12.87
CA VAL A 101 -6.58 -32.21 -13.01
C VAL A 101 -6.00 -32.49 -14.38
N SER A 102 -4.84 -33.16 -14.43
CA SER A 102 -4.30 -33.66 -15.70
C SER A 102 -4.94 -34.99 -16.04
N TYR A 103 -5.25 -35.20 -17.32
CA TYR A 103 -5.82 -36.44 -17.83
C TYR A 103 -4.77 -37.17 -18.67
N ASP A 104 -4.77 -38.49 -18.64
CA ASP A 104 -3.98 -39.27 -19.59
C ASP A 104 -4.63 -39.30 -20.98
N GLN A 105 -3.98 -39.98 -21.93
CA GLN A 105 -4.45 -40.13 -23.31
C GLN A 105 -5.81 -40.85 -23.43
N ASN A 106 -6.27 -41.50 -22.36
CA ASN A 106 -7.54 -42.22 -22.29
C ASN A 106 -8.61 -41.41 -21.53
N GLY A 107 -8.32 -40.16 -21.14
CA GLY A 107 -9.24 -39.32 -20.37
C GLY A 107 -9.35 -39.71 -18.90
N ILE A 108 -8.39 -40.47 -18.35
CA ILE A 108 -8.37 -40.84 -16.94
C ILE A 108 -7.59 -39.77 -16.16
N PRO A 109 -8.14 -39.23 -15.05
CA PRO A 109 -7.39 -38.35 -14.16
C PRO A 109 -6.08 -39.01 -13.73
N ARG A 110 -4.95 -38.39 -14.05
CA ARG A 110 -3.66 -38.84 -13.55
C ARG A 110 -3.63 -38.66 -12.04
N LYS A 111 -3.01 -39.60 -11.34
CA LYS A 111 -2.73 -39.49 -9.92
C LYS A 111 -2.02 -38.15 -9.68
N GLN A 112 -2.59 -37.33 -8.81
CA GLN A 112 -2.05 -36.01 -8.48
C GLN A 112 -0.60 -36.20 -8.01
N GLN A 113 0.35 -35.53 -8.67
CA GLN A 113 1.75 -35.58 -8.26
C GLN A 113 1.90 -35.10 -6.82
N GLU A 114 2.90 -35.62 -6.11
CA GLU A 114 3.20 -35.23 -4.74
C GLU A 114 3.38 -33.71 -4.63
N GLN A 115 2.62 -33.12 -3.70
CA GLN A 115 2.73 -31.72 -3.33
C GLN A 115 4.09 -31.50 -2.67
N GLN A 116 4.94 -30.67 -3.28
CA GLN A 116 6.20 -30.27 -2.65
C GLN A 116 5.92 -29.18 -1.63
N ARG A 117 6.52 -29.30 -0.45
CA ARG A 117 6.36 -28.34 0.66
C ARG A 117 7.74 -27.96 1.20
N GLY A 118 7.86 -26.71 1.61
CA GLY A 118 9.08 -26.21 2.24
C GLY A 118 8.81 -24.94 3.01
N ARG A 119 9.74 -24.62 3.91
CA ARG A 119 9.68 -23.41 4.73
C ARG A 119 10.70 -22.41 4.23
N LEU A 120 10.27 -21.17 4.11
CA LEU A 120 11.12 -20.00 3.91
C LEU A 120 11.17 -19.24 5.23
N VAL A 121 12.37 -18.81 5.65
CA VAL A 121 12.55 -17.99 6.85
C VAL A 121 13.25 -16.70 6.46
N PHE A 122 12.77 -15.57 6.99
CA PHE A 122 13.24 -14.24 6.65
C PHE A 122 13.52 -13.40 7.89
N GLU A 123 14.62 -12.67 7.88
CA GLU A 123 14.86 -11.54 8.76
C GLU A 123 14.26 -10.27 8.13
N LEU A 124 13.50 -9.51 8.91
CA LEU A 124 12.94 -8.22 8.51
C LEU A 124 13.81 -7.10 9.08
N LEU A 125 14.38 -6.29 8.19
CA LEU A 125 15.37 -5.25 8.52
C LEU A 125 14.67 -4.01 9.11
N SER A 126 14.07 -4.16 10.29
CA SER A 126 13.27 -3.13 10.97
C SER A 126 14.10 -1.91 11.38
N ALA A 127 15.41 -2.05 11.54
CA ALA A 127 16.32 -0.91 11.72
C ALA A 127 16.46 -0.03 10.48
N VAL A 128 16.26 -0.60 9.28
CA VAL A 128 16.39 0.12 8.01
C VAL A 128 15.04 0.59 7.52
N ALA A 129 14.02 -0.27 7.56
CA ALA A 129 12.69 0.03 7.04
C ALA A 129 11.61 -0.38 8.06
N PRO A 130 11.51 0.30 9.22
CA PRO A 130 10.63 -0.11 10.32
C PRO A 130 9.16 -0.21 9.92
N ARG A 131 8.63 0.74 9.15
CA ARG A 131 7.22 0.67 8.72
C ARG A 131 6.98 -0.45 7.72
N THR A 132 7.92 -0.64 6.81
CA THR A 132 7.79 -1.68 5.78
C THR A 132 7.89 -3.07 6.41
N ALA A 133 8.85 -3.26 7.32
CA ALA A 133 9.02 -4.47 8.10
C ALA A 133 7.79 -4.79 8.96
N GLU A 134 7.26 -3.82 9.68
CA GLU A 134 6.07 -4.02 10.53
C GLU A 134 4.83 -4.38 9.71
N ASN A 135 4.63 -3.73 8.56
CA ASN A 135 3.55 -4.11 7.64
C ASN A 135 3.64 -5.59 7.24
N PHE A 136 4.81 -6.05 6.81
CA PHE A 136 5.00 -7.43 6.41
C PHE A 136 4.84 -8.41 7.58
N ARG A 137 5.41 -8.09 8.75
CA ARG A 137 5.31 -8.90 9.97
C ARG A 137 3.86 -9.12 10.37
N CYS A 138 3.06 -8.05 10.46
CA CYS A 138 1.65 -8.15 10.79
C CYS A 138 0.84 -8.93 9.75
N LEU A 139 1.19 -8.82 8.46
CA LEU A 139 0.56 -9.60 7.39
C LEU A 139 0.98 -11.08 7.43
N CYS A 140 2.15 -11.41 7.99
CA CYS A 140 2.52 -12.79 8.29
C CYS A 140 1.75 -13.36 9.49
N THR A 141 1.50 -12.56 10.54
CA THR A 141 0.83 -13.04 11.77
C THR A 141 -0.70 -12.98 11.69
N GLY A 142 -1.26 -12.10 10.86
CA GLY A 142 -2.70 -11.84 10.80
C GLY A 142 -3.27 -11.06 11.98
N GLU A 143 -2.42 -10.50 12.85
CA GLU A 143 -2.83 -9.90 14.14
C GLU A 143 -3.71 -8.65 13.99
N LYS A 144 -3.68 -7.98 12.82
CA LYS A 144 -4.46 -6.77 12.54
C LYS A 144 -5.90 -7.07 12.10
N GLY A 145 -6.30 -8.35 12.09
CA GLY A 145 -7.69 -8.75 11.84
C GLY A 145 -8.08 -8.69 10.37
N ARG A 146 -9.10 -7.89 10.02
CA ARG A 146 -9.69 -7.83 8.67
C ARG A 146 -9.49 -6.48 8.03
N ILE A 147 -9.50 -6.47 6.70
CA ILE A 147 -9.46 -5.25 5.90
C ILE A 147 -10.74 -4.44 6.19
N PRO A 148 -10.66 -3.17 6.60
CA PRO A 148 -11.83 -2.34 6.85
C PRO A 148 -12.78 -2.30 5.65
N GLY A 149 -14.06 -2.60 5.88
CA GLY A 149 -15.08 -2.62 4.84
C GLY A 149 -15.05 -3.84 3.91
N LYS A 150 -14.16 -4.82 4.12
CA LYS A 150 -14.14 -6.10 3.40
C LYS A 150 -14.20 -7.27 4.38
N SER A 151 -14.70 -8.42 3.92
CA SER A 151 -14.69 -9.66 4.70
C SER A 151 -13.34 -10.40 4.65
N LEU A 152 -12.31 -9.82 4.02
CA LEU A 152 -11.01 -10.45 3.83
C LEU A 152 -10.04 -10.16 4.99
N PRO A 153 -9.21 -11.13 5.41
CA PRO A 153 -8.22 -10.93 6.47
C PRO A 153 -7.02 -10.09 5.99
N LEU A 154 -6.39 -9.35 6.91
CA LEU A 154 -5.06 -8.78 6.73
C LEU A 154 -4.00 -9.86 7.02
N HIS A 155 -3.90 -10.89 6.16
CA HIS A 155 -3.08 -12.06 6.41
C HIS A 155 -2.62 -12.74 5.11
N TYR A 156 -1.38 -13.22 5.04
CA TYR A 156 -0.83 -13.95 3.89
C TYR A 156 -1.23 -15.43 3.84
N LEU A 157 -1.79 -16.00 4.91
CA LEU A 157 -2.22 -17.40 4.93
C LEU A 157 -3.23 -17.68 3.81
N GLY A 158 -2.92 -18.68 2.99
CA GLY A 158 -3.71 -19.11 1.83
C GLY A 158 -3.43 -18.32 0.55
N ASN A 159 -2.63 -17.25 0.62
CA ASN A 159 -2.34 -16.41 -0.53
C ASN A 159 -1.32 -17.06 -1.47
N ILE A 160 -1.31 -16.66 -2.74
CA ILE A 160 -0.48 -17.28 -3.78
C ILE A 160 0.63 -16.36 -4.28
N PHE A 161 1.69 -16.97 -4.81
CA PHE A 161 2.61 -16.27 -5.72
C PHE A 161 1.96 -16.24 -7.11
N HIS A 162 1.35 -15.11 -7.45
CA HIS A 162 0.59 -14.94 -8.69
C HIS A 162 1.50 -14.68 -9.90
N ARG A 163 2.76 -14.29 -9.67
CA ARG A 163 3.72 -14.01 -10.76
C ARG A 163 5.13 -14.47 -10.42
N ILE A 164 5.72 -15.34 -11.23
CA ILE A 164 7.08 -15.87 -11.02
C ILE A 164 7.85 -15.82 -12.34
N ILE A 165 8.98 -15.10 -12.33
CA ILE A 165 9.90 -14.99 -13.47
C ILE A 165 11.26 -15.58 -13.06
N PRO A 166 11.65 -16.73 -13.63
CA PRO A 166 12.95 -17.35 -13.33
C PRO A 166 14.13 -16.41 -13.62
N GLY A 167 15.11 -16.43 -12.72
CA GLY A 167 16.30 -15.57 -12.70
C GLY A 167 16.02 -14.13 -12.27
N PHE A 168 14.76 -13.79 -11.96
CA PHE A 168 14.38 -12.43 -11.60
C PHE A 168 13.69 -12.37 -10.24
N MET A 169 12.42 -12.79 -10.15
CA MET A 169 11.65 -12.67 -8.90
C MET A 169 10.42 -13.58 -8.84
N ALA A 170 9.97 -13.85 -7.62
CA ALA A 170 8.68 -14.47 -7.31
C ALA A 170 7.84 -13.47 -6.50
N GLN A 171 6.70 -13.05 -7.05
CA GLN A 171 5.81 -12.03 -6.49
C GLN A 171 4.51 -12.65 -5.98
N GLY A 172 4.11 -12.21 -4.79
CA GLY A 172 2.90 -12.65 -4.08
C GLY A 172 2.33 -11.53 -3.21
N GLY A 173 1.42 -11.90 -2.30
CA GLY A 173 0.88 -10.98 -1.31
C GLY A 173 -0.26 -10.09 -1.80
N ASP A 174 -0.94 -10.45 -2.89
CA ASP A 174 -2.24 -9.85 -3.22
C ASP A 174 -3.34 -10.52 -2.39
N ILE A 175 -3.51 -10.03 -1.16
CA ILE A 175 -4.47 -10.53 -0.18
C ILE A 175 -5.93 -10.23 -0.53
N THR A 176 -6.20 -9.59 -1.67
CA THR A 176 -7.56 -9.21 -2.06
C THR A 176 -8.07 -9.88 -3.31
N HIS A 177 -7.28 -9.92 -4.38
CA HIS A 177 -7.71 -10.46 -5.69
C HIS A 177 -6.88 -11.66 -6.15
N GLU A 178 -5.73 -11.90 -5.52
CA GLU A 178 -4.82 -13.02 -5.84
C GLU A 178 -4.29 -13.01 -7.28
N ASP A 179 -4.40 -11.90 -8.01
CA ASP A 179 -4.00 -11.77 -9.42
C ASP A 179 -2.97 -10.65 -9.67
N GLY A 180 -2.62 -9.90 -8.62
CA GLY A 180 -1.66 -8.80 -8.66
C GLY A 180 -2.30 -7.43 -8.86
N THR A 181 -3.63 -7.35 -9.00
CA THR A 181 -4.36 -6.07 -9.15
C THR A 181 -4.75 -5.44 -7.82
N GLY A 182 -4.61 -6.17 -6.72
CA GLY A 182 -5.09 -5.77 -5.40
C GLY A 182 -3.99 -5.56 -4.35
N GLY A 183 -4.37 -5.80 -3.09
CA GLY A 183 -3.54 -5.69 -1.91
C GLY A 183 -3.95 -4.54 -0.99
N GLU A 184 -3.65 -4.67 0.29
CA GLU A 184 -4.02 -3.73 1.34
C GLU A 184 -2.93 -3.73 2.42
N SER A 185 -2.39 -2.57 2.79
CA SER A 185 -1.46 -2.48 3.92
C SER A 185 -2.19 -2.47 5.27
N ILE A 186 -1.45 -2.77 6.34
CA ILE A 186 -1.99 -2.64 7.71
C ILE A 186 -2.29 -1.19 8.11
N TYR A 187 -1.84 -0.22 7.31
CA TYR A 187 -2.04 1.21 7.53
C TYR A 187 -3.28 1.76 6.82
N GLY A 188 -3.98 0.94 6.05
CA GLY A 188 -5.07 1.35 5.17
C GLY A 188 -4.57 1.75 3.78
N GLY A 189 -5.03 1.04 2.76
CA GLY A 189 -4.68 1.22 1.36
C GLY A 189 -3.17 1.11 1.13
N LYS A 190 -2.60 2.19 0.56
CA LYS A 190 -1.20 2.28 0.16
C LYS A 190 -0.39 3.16 1.12
N PHE A 191 0.90 2.86 1.29
CA PHE A 191 1.85 3.66 2.08
C PHE A 191 3.10 4.03 1.26
N ARG A 192 3.83 5.05 1.76
CA ARG A 192 4.98 5.66 1.08
C ARG A 192 6.20 4.75 1.09
N ASP A 193 7.12 4.98 0.16
CA ASP A 193 8.45 4.38 0.23
C ASP A 193 9.22 4.99 1.40
N GLU A 194 9.87 4.13 2.18
CA GLU A 194 10.57 4.54 3.39
C GLU A 194 11.99 5.03 3.09
N ASN A 195 12.79 4.20 2.40
CA ASN A 195 14.10 4.58 1.85
C ASN A 195 14.55 3.56 0.80
N PHE A 196 15.67 3.86 0.13
CA PHE A 196 16.31 2.99 -0.87
C PHE A 196 17.78 2.73 -0.54
N LEU A 197 18.12 2.59 0.75
CA LEU A 197 19.50 2.38 1.19
C LEU A 197 20.06 1.03 0.72
N LEU A 198 19.20 0.00 0.72
CA LEU A 198 19.54 -1.35 0.32
C LEU A 198 19.30 -1.56 -1.18
N LYS A 199 20.17 -2.38 -1.78
CA LYS A 199 20.15 -2.70 -3.21
C LYS A 199 19.76 -4.15 -3.46
N HIS A 200 19.19 -4.42 -4.64
CA HIS A 200 18.78 -5.74 -5.09
C HIS A 200 19.97 -6.48 -5.73
N HIS A 201 20.87 -6.98 -4.90
CA HIS A 201 22.18 -7.50 -5.32
C HIS A 201 22.28 -9.03 -5.31
N SER A 202 21.34 -9.74 -4.70
CA SER A 202 21.36 -11.21 -4.59
C SER A 202 19.95 -11.80 -4.66
N ALA A 203 19.86 -13.13 -4.78
CA ALA A 203 18.63 -13.87 -4.53
C ALA A 203 18.28 -13.86 -3.02
N GLY A 204 17.02 -14.15 -2.69
CA GLY A 204 16.53 -14.28 -1.32
C GLY A 204 16.23 -12.95 -0.62
N GLN A 205 16.26 -11.81 -1.32
CA GLN A 205 15.88 -10.52 -0.73
C GLN A 205 14.37 -10.28 -0.84
N LEU A 206 13.76 -9.80 0.25
CA LEU A 206 12.37 -9.34 0.28
C LEU A 206 12.31 -7.86 -0.11
N SER A 207 11.40 -7.54 -1.03
CA SER A 207 11.19 -6.17 -1.49
C SER A 207 9.73 -5.90 -1.83
N MET A 208 9.29 -4.65 -1.64
CA MET A 208 7.89 -4.25 -1.86
C MET A 208 7.58 -4.13 -3.36
N ALA A 209 6.49 -4.78 -3.78
CA ALA A 209 5.90 -4.50 -5.07
C ALA A 209 5.06 -3.21 -4.98
N ASN A 210 5.13 -2.37 -6.01
CA ASN A 210 4.34 -1.15 -6.09
C ASN A 210 3.91 -0.86 -7.54
N SER A 211 2.98 0.07 -7.68
CA SER A 211 2.42 0.59 -8.93
C SER A 211 3.01 1.97 -9.29
N GLY A 212 4.23 2.23 -8.84
CA GLY A 212 4.88 3.54 -8.90
C GLY A 212 5.26 4.07 -7.51
N PRO A 213 5.89 5.26 -7.46
CA PRO A 213 6.36 5.84 -6.21
C PRO A 213 5.25 5.94 -5.16
N HIS A 214 5.61 5.59 -3.92
CA HIS A 214 4.80 5.77 -2.73
C HIS A 214 3.48 5.00 -2.75
N SER A 215 3.50 3.79 -3.32
CA SER A 215 2.30 3.01 -3.58
C SER A 215 2.37 1.58 -3.02
N ASN A 216 3.15 1.38 -1.95
CA ASN A 216 3.34 0.07 -1.31
C ASN A 216 2.05 -0.38 -0.61
N SER A 217 1.74 -1.67 -0.62
CA SER A 217 0.58 -2.25 0.06
C SER A 217 0.93 -3.58 0.76
N SER A 218 0.29 -4.68 0.41
CA SER A 218 0.63 -6.03 0.89
C SER A 218 1.49 -6.81 -0.09
N GLN A 219 1.56 -6.42 -1.37
CA GLN A 219 2.29 -7.18 -2.37
C GLN A 219 3.80 -7.05 -2.17
N PHE A 220 4.51 -8.17 -2.30
CA PHE A 220 5.95 -8.28 -2.16
C PHE A 220 6.52 -9.17 -3.24
N PHE A 221 7.83 -9.12 -3.44
CA PHE A 221 8.55 -10.11 -4.22
C PHE A 221 9.83 -10.58 -3.52
N LEU A 222 10.17 -11.83 -3.80
CA LEU A 222 11.45 -12.46 -3.48
C LEU A 222 12.35 -12.38 -4.71
N THR A 223 13.57 -11.87 -4.56
CA THR A 223 14.53 -11.91 -5.65
C THR A 223 15.01 -13.35 -5.89
N LEU A 224 15.07 -13.76 -7.16
CA LEU A 224 15.64 -15.05 -7.60
C LEU A 224 17.05 -14.87 -8.19
N GLY A 225 17.52 -13.63 -8.23
CA GLY A 225 18.85 -13.22 -8.68
C GLY A 225 19.03 -11.71 -8.51
N PRO A 226 20.21 -11.15 -8.87
CA PRO A 226 20.44 -9.70 -8.80
C PRO A 226 19.48 -8.91 -9.69
N ALA A 227 18.82 -7.89 -9.13
CA ALA A 227 17.77 -7.12 -9.80
C ALA A 227 18.01 -5.60 -9.73
N ARG A 228 19.24 -5.16 -10.00
CA ARG A 228 19.69 -3.76 -9.84
C ARG A 228 18.86 -2.69 -10.57
N HIS A 229 18.10 -3.07 -11.60
CA HIS A 229 17.20 -2.16 -12.31
C HIS A 229 15.99 -1.70 -11.46
N LEU A 230 15.77 -2.35 -10.31
CA LEU A 230 14.77 -2.02 -9.29
C LEU A 230 15.32 -1.11 -8.17
N ASP A 231 16.63 -0.88 -8.14
CA ASP A 231 17.26 0.00 -7.14
C ASP A 231 16.68 1.43 -7.25
N GLY A 232 16.33 2.03 -6.10
CA GLY A 232 15.70 3.35 -6.05
C GLY A 232 14.21 3.38 -6.42
N LYS A 233 13.59 2.22 -6.69
CA LYS A 233 12.17 2.12 -7.09
C LYS A 233 11.34 1.22 -6.17
N HIS A 234 11.98 0.21 -5.58
CA HIS A 234 11.35 -0.75 -4.67
C HIS A 234 12.13 -0.80 -3.35
N VAL A 235 11.39 -0.81 -2.24
CA VAL A 235 11.98 -0.84 -0.89
C VAL A 235 12.36 -2.27 -0.55
N VAL A 236 13.66 -2.55 -0.43
CA VAL A 236 14.17 -3.80 0.16
C VAL A 236 14.03 -3.70 1.67
N PHE A 237 13.40 -4.69 2.29
CA PHE A 237 13.07 -4.65 3.73
C PHE A 237 13.37 -5.95 4.48
N GLY A 238 13.88 -6.98 3.81
CA GLY A 238 14.21 -8.25 4.46
C GLY A 238 15.14 -9.13 3.63
N GLN A 239 15.65 -10.18 4.26
CA GLN A 239 16.57 -11.14 3.66
C GLN A 239 16.27 -12.55 4.16
N MET A 240 16.44 -13.54 3.28
CA MET A 240 16.27 -14.95 3.60
C MET A 240 17.37 -15.44 4.55
N LEU A 241 16.95 -16.20 5.56
CA LEU A 241 17.83 -16.94 6.48
C LEU A 241 17.84 -18.44 6.14
N GLU A 242 16.70 -18.99 5.76
CA GLU A 242 16.55 -20.41 5.41
C GLU A 242 15.57 -20.60 4.25
N GLY A 243 15.72 -21.70 3.50
CA GLY A 243 14.80 -22.10 2.44
C GLY A 243 15.30 -21.85 1.01
N GLU A 244 16.59 -21.59 0.80
CA GLU A 244 17.16 -21.34 -0.53
C GLU A 244 16.88 -22.47 -1.54
N ASP A 245 16.96 -23.73 -1.11
CA ASP A 245 16.65 -24.87 -1.96
C ASP A 245 15.18 -24.87 -2.39
N PHE A 246 14.28 -24.50 -1.48
CA PHE A 246 12.86 -24.41 -1.78
C PHE A 246 12.52 -23.18 -2.63
N LEU A 247 13.30 -22.11 -2.52
CA LEU A 247 13.18 -20.94 -3.41
C LEU A 247 13.43 -21.33 -4.89
N ARG A 248 14.36 -22.25 -5.15
CA ARG A 248 14.60 -22.80 -6.51
C ARG A 248 13.41 -23.63 -7.01
N ILE A 249 12.73 -24.34 -6.11
CA ILE A 249 11.50 -25.08 -6.44
C ILE A 249 10.39 -24.10 -6.82
N ILE A 250 10.22 -23.02 -6.05
CA ILE A 250 9.26 -21.94 -6.37
C ILE A 250 9.60 -21.30 -7.71
N GLU A 251 10.88 -21.00 -7.97
CA GLU A 251 11.34 -20.46 -9.25
C GLU A 251 10.95 -21.36 -10.43
N SER A 252 11.10 -22.68 -10.30
CA SER A 252 10.75 -23.63 -11.36
C SER A 252 9.26 -23.66 -11.70
N ALA A 253 8.40 -23.11 -10.85
CA ALA A 253 6.97 -22.97 -11.10
C ALA A 253 6.62 -21.74 -11.97
N GLY A 254 7.59 -20.90 -12.33
CA GLY A 254 7.40 -19.69 -13.13
C GLY A 254 7.71 -19.84 -14.62
N THR A 255 7.46 -18.77 -15.37
CA THR A 255 7.77 -18.65 -16.80
C THR A 255 8.35 -17.28 -17.11
N LYS A 256 8.88 -17.10 -18.33
CA LYS A 256 9.44 -15.80 -18.76
C LYS A 256 8.39 -14.68 -18.81
N SER A 257 7.11 -14.99 -19.03
CA SER A 257 6.02 -14.01 -19.01
C SER A 257 5.59 -13.65 -17.59
N GLY A 258 6.01 -14.43 -16.59
CA GLY A 258 5.58 -14.30 -15.20
C GLY A 258 4.40 -15.19 -14.83
N GLU A 259 3.74 -15.82 -15.80
CA GLU A 259 2.68 -16.78 -15.50
C GLU A 259 3.24 -17.99 -14.76
N THR A 260 2.50 -18.49 -13.78
CA THR A 260 2.87 -19.69 -13.02
C THR A 260 2.33 -20.96 -13.68
N ILE A 261 3.19 -21.96 -13.89
CA ILE A 261 2.77 -23.28 -14.40
C ILE A 261 2.24 -24.20 -13.30
N LYS A 262 2.69 -23.98 -12.06
CA LYS A 262 2.19 -24.66 -10.86
C LYS A 262 1.65 -23.61 -9.90
N GLN A 263 0.65 -23.99 -9.11
CA GLN A 263 0.15 -23.10 -8.06
C GLN A 263 1.10 -23.15 -6.87
N VAL A 264 1.61 -21.98 -6.47
CA VAL A 264 2.48 -21.80 -5.30
C VAL A 264 1.69 -21.06 -4.23
N THR A 265 1.41 -21.72 -3.10
CA THR A 265 0.53 -21.22 -2.04
C THR A 265 1.27 -21.11 -0.72
N ILE A 266 1.00 -20.06 0.05
CA ILE A 266 1.46 -19.91 1.43
C ILE A 266 0.49 -20.68 2.33
N ASP A 267 0.87 -21.89 2.74
CA ASP A 267 0.05 -22.78 3.56
C ASP A 267 0.16 -22.48 5.06
N GLY A 268 1.18 -21.73 5.47
CA GLY A 268 1.40 -21.29 6.85
C GLY A 268 2.31 -20.07 6.87
N CYS A 269 2.08 -19.13 7.76
CA CYS A 269 2.99 -18.01 7.98
C CYS A 269 2.85 -17.47 9.39
N GLY A 270 3.87 -16.75 9.85
CA GLY A 270 3.88 -16.15 11.17
C GLY A 270 5.25 -15.59 11.54
N GLU A 271 5.34 -15.14 12.79
CA GLU A 271 6.58 -14.66 13.40
C GLU A 271 7.21 -15.76 14.26
N LEU A 272 8.54 -15.90 14.18
CA LEU A 272 9.31 -16.82 14.99
C LEU A 272 9.74 -16.13 16.31
N THR A 273 9.53 -16.81 17.42
CA THR A 273 9.82 -16.28 18.77
C THR A 273 11.30 -16.43 19.14
N SER A 274 11.71 -15.79 20.25
CA SER A 274 13.07 -15.83 20.81
C SER A 274 13.71 -17.22 20.88
N SER A 275 12.93 -18.28 21.10
CA SER A 275 13.41 -19.67 21.13
C SER A 275 14.02 -20.17 19.81
N TYR A 276 13.66 -19.56 18.68
CA TYR A 276 14.28 -19.83 17.38
C TYR A 276 15.73 -19.31 17.35
N TYR A 277 15.97 -18.11 17.87
CA TYR A 277 17.30 -17.50 17.97
C TYR A 277 18.22 -18.24 18.94
N ASP A 278 17.67 -18.83 20.00
CA ASP A 278 18.45 -19.63 20.95
C ASP A 278 18.99 -20.92 20.31
N LYS A 279 18.27 -21.49 19.34
CA LYS A 279 18.67 -22.73 18.64
C LYS A 279 19.58 -22.49 17.43
N HIS A 280 19.39 -21.39 16.70
CA HIS A 280 20.14 -21.09 15.48
C HIS A 280 21.29 -20.09 15.70
N GLY A 281 21.50 -19.68 16.95
CA GLY A 281 22.51 -18.72 17.35
C GLY A 281 22.13 -17.29 16.95
N ARG A 282 22.45 -16.33 17.82
CA ARG A 282 22.51 -14.93 17.40
C ARG A 282 23.61 -14.82 16.34
N GLY A 283 23.25 -14.85 15.06
CA GLY A 283 24.15 -14.42 14.01
C GLY A 283 24.63 -13.02 14.36
N LYS A 284 25.86 -12.91 14.86
CA LYS A 284 26.54 -11.63 14.93
C LYS A 284 26.62 -11.16 13.49
N VAL A 285 25.80 -10.18 13.12
CA VAL A 285 26.17 -9.28 12.04
C VAL A 285 27.43 -8.59 12.54
N SER A 286 28.58 -9.14 12.21
CA SER A 286 29.86 -8.49 12.47
C SER A 286 29.90 -7.23 11.63
N ASP A 287 30.26 -6.10 12.24
CA ASP A 287 30.56 -4.80 11.60
C ASP A 287 31.65 -4.85 10.49
N THR A 288 32.00 -6.04 9.98
CA THR A 288 33.10 -6.27 9.04
C THR A 288 32.69 -6.33 7.57
N ASP A 289 31.40 -6.33 7.22
CA ASP A 289 30.96 -6.31 5.81
C ASP A 289 30.63 -4.90 5.27
N ILE A 290 31.05 -3.86 6.00
CA ILE A 290 31.18 -2.51 5.44
C ILE A 290 32.52 -2.45 4.70
N SER A 291 32.43 -2.37 3.37
CA SER A 291 33.57 -2.25 2.44
C SER A 291 34.68 -1.31 2.96
N PRO A 292 35.98 -1.69 2.86
CA PRO A 292 37.10 -0.94 3.42
C PRO A 292 37.47 0.23 2.51
N SER A 293 36.63 1.27 2.44
CA SER A 293 37.02 2.53 1.80
C SER A 293 36.35 3.74 2.44
N ARG A 294 36.71 4.03 3.69
CA ARG A 294 36.84 5.39 4.28
C ARG A 294 37.18 5.32 5.78
N ARG A 295 38.27 4.61 6.12
CA ARG A 295 38.99 4.85 7.39
C ARG A 295 40.16 5.80 7.12
N LYS A 296 39.94 7.12 7.20
CA LYS A 296 40.99 8.10 7.53
C LYS A 296 40.37 9.36 8.15
N LYS A 297 40.23 9.34 9.48
CA LYS A 297 40.83 10.29 10.43
C LYS A 297 40.15 10.08 11.78
N ALA A 298 40.82 9.28 12.61
CA ALA A 298 40.50 9.14 14.02
C ALA A 298 41.13 10.29 14.81
N ARG A 299 40.41 10.71 15.86
CA ARG A 299 40.93 11.00 17.19
C ARG A 299 41.74 12.29 17.34
N ILE A 300 41.07 13.35 17.81
CA ILE A 300 41.68 14.39 18.64
C ILE A 300 41.10 14.20 20.05
N GLN A 301 42.01 14.05 21.03
CA GLN A 301 41.76 13.87 22.45
C GLN A 301 41.07 15.10 23.06
N LEU A 302 40.10 14.85 23.95
CA LEU A 302 39.64 15.86 24.92
C LEU A 302 40.58 15.81 26.13
N PRO A 303 40.99 16.97 26.70
CA PRO A 303 41.85 17.00 27.88
C PRO A 303 41.04 16.78 29.16
N ASP A 304 41.68 16.15 30.15
CA ASP A 304 41.17 16.01 31.51
C ASP A 304 41.21 17.37 32.24
N ASP A 305 40.10 17.77 32.84
CA ASP A 305 39.98 18.94 33.73
C ASP A 305 40.64 18.67 35.09
N PRO A 306 41.28 19.67 35.72
CA PRO A 306 41.64 19.65 37.14
C PRO A 306 40.49 20.04 38.07
#